data_AF-A0A9E6B8E6-F1
#
_entry.id   AF-A0A9E6B8E6-F1
#
_cell.length_a   1.000
_cell.length_b   1.000
_cell.length_c   1.000
_cell.angle_alpha   90.00
_cell.angle_beta   90.00
_cell.angle_gamma   90.00
#
_symmetry.space_group_name_H-M   'P 1'
#
loop_
_entity.id
_entity.type
_entity.pdbx_description
1 polymer ?
#
loop_
_entity_poly.entity_id
_entity_poly.type
_entity_poly.pdbx_seq_one_letter_code
_entity_poly.pdbx_strand_id
1 'polypeptide(L)'
;MRKVKLKESELKHFSESYNTDREVVALSQRKNFIKAFPLDELADIKLAEYVLGRRDIDEIDTFCYLVDVGTRNWALISASTPHKFGIYFGIAKPDETKKYRFTKKFGETKMKAFNAVKLSLLNLIESAQNNDYAAIDANLLSQLFRAKIISLYFPKKFINICSKDHTLLLAEELKLESDLPVSEYQHLLYDLKLQNSVTKSWTNIKFMSFLYSKFIWQNLHEVSRKKLKKTVRKHPEVDLSGKSDINDKIGKISEKYALEWEKKRLKDLGLSDLAEKIEDRTNRPGYGYDFLSFNVDGSERYIEVKILRKEKKLRSFHLSANELEKSTSPELKDNYYFYLVSVESGSEDLPTPVRLDAFLAEEVHEASIKKPTSYVVSMEYE
;
A
#
# COMPACT_ATOMS: atom_id res chain seq x y z
N MET A 1 30.53 4.06 19.99
CA MET A 1 30.40 4.86 18.75
C MET A 1 29.21 5.83 18.89
N ARG A 2 29.32 7.07 18.40
CA ARG A 2 28.19 8.03 18.42
C ARG A 2 27.13 7.60 17.40
N LYS A 3 25.97 7.13 17.87
CA LYS A 3 24.77 6.89 17.03
C LYS A 3 24.47 8.14 16.20
N VAL A 4 24.10 7.98 14.93
CA VAL A 4 23.60 9.11 14.13
C VAL A 4 22.30 9.56 14.77
N LYS A 5 22.29 10.75 15.37
CA LYS A 5 21.07 11.33 15.95
C LYS A 5 20.19 11.81 14.81
N LEU A 6 18.97 11.27 14.73
CA LEU A 6 17.90 11.85 13.92
C LEU A 6 17.69 13.30 14.37
N LYS A 7 17.93 14.27 13.47
CA LYS A 7 17.83 15.68 13.80
C LYS A 7 16.37 16.04 14.04
N GLU A 8 16.07 16.66 15.18
CA GLU A 8 14.69 17.05 15.50
C GLU A 8 14.08 17.99 14.46
N SER A 9 14.89 18.85 13.84
CA SER A 9 14.42 19.74 12.77
C SER A 9 13.92 18.97 11.54
N GLU A 10 14.61 17.91 11.14
CA GLU A 10 14.20 17.06 10.01
C GLU A 10 12.93 16.27 10.34
N LEU A 11 12.81 15.80 11.58
CA LEU A 11 11.64 15.08 12.06
C LEU A 11 10.38 15.95 12.13
N LYS A 12 10.52 17.21 12.57
CA LYS A 12 9.44 18.19 12.60
C LYS A 12 8.98 18.54 11.20
N HIS A 13 9.91 18.89 10.31
CA HIS A 13 9.61 19.18 8.91
C HIS A 13 8.92 18.00 8.20
N PHE A 14 9.39 16.77 8.42
CA PHE A 14 8.71 15.59 7.89
C PHE A 14 7.30 15.44 8.44
N SER A 15 7.05 15.78 9.71
CA SER A 15 5.71 15.70 10.29
C SER A 15 4.72 16.69 9.69
N GLU A 16 5.18 17.88 9.32
CA GLU A 16 4.34 18.93 8.73
C GLU A 16 3.80 18.53 7.35
N SER A 17 4.60 17.78 6.58
CA SER A 17 4.24 17.31 5.23
C SER A 17 3.75 15.86 5.18
N TYR A 18 3.64 15.17 6.33
CA TYR A 18 3.28 13.75 6.34
C TYR A 18 1.78 13.54 6.18
N ASN A 19 1.38 12.95 5.05
CA ASN A 19 0.01 12.51 4.83
C ASN A 19 -0.35 11.28 5.69
N THR A 20 -1.34 11.45 6.57
CA THR A 20 -1.82 10.42 7.52
C THR A 20 -2.77 9.39 6.93
N ASP A 21 -3.31 9.57 5.72
CA ASP A 21 -4.33 8.68 5.16
C ASP A 21 -3.85 7.22 5.08
N ARG A 22 -2.59 7.02 4.64
CA ARG A 22 -1.99 5.68 4.58
C ARG A 22 -1.82 5.06 5.97
N GLU A 23 -1.47 5.86 6.96
CA GLU A 23 -1.28 5.42 8.34
C GLU A 23 -2.58 4.88 8.93
N VAL A 24 -3.69 5.60 8.75
CA VAL A 24 -5.01 5.19 9.22
C VAL A 24 -5.44 3.88 8.57
N VAL A 25 -5.34 3.80 7.23
CA VAL A 25 -5.72 2.59 6.50
C VAL A 25 -4.86 1.40 6.94
N ALA A 26 -3.56 1.60 7.18
CA ALA A 26 -2.66 0.55 7.65
C ALA A 26 -3.04 0.04 9.06
N LEU A 27 -3.42 0.94 9.97
CA LEU A 27 -3.89 0.57 11.32
C LEU A 27 -5.22 -0.20 11.27
N SER A 28 -6.17 0.25 10.43
CA SER A 28 -7.45 -0.43 10.20
C SER A 28 -7.23 -1.83 9.61
N GLN A 29 -6.37 -1.97 8.59
CA GLN A 29 -5.99 -3.24 8.01
C GLN A 29 -5.39 -4.21 9.02
N ARG A 30 -4.48 -3.73 9.88
CA ARG A 30 -3.90 -4.54 10.95
C ARG A 30 -4.98 -4.98 11.95
N LYS A 31 -5.86 -4.08 12.37
CA LYS A 31 -6.97 -4.40 13.29
C LYS A 31 -7.84 -5.52 12.73
N ASN A 32 -8.20 -5.45 11.45
CA ASN A 32 -8.98 -6.48 10.78
C ASN A 32 -8.23 -7.82 10.69
N PHE A 33 -6.93 -7.80 10.39
CA PHE A 33 -6.10 -9.00 10.39
C PHE A 33 -6.06 -9.70 11.76
N ILE A 34 -5.82 -8.94 12.85
CA ILE A 34 -5.78 -9.49 14.21
C ILE A 34 -7.14 -10.04 14.63
N LYS A 35 -8.24 -9.39 14.21
CA LYS A 35 -9.59 -9.88 14.46
C LYS A 35 -9.87 -11.19 13.72
N ALA A 36 -9.40 -11.33 12.49
CA ALA A 36 -9.64 -12.53 11.67
C ALA A 36 -8.76 -13.72 12.10
N PHE A 37 -7.56 -13.45 12.62
CA PHE A 37 -6.60 -14.48 13.03
C PHE A 37 -5.95 -14.09 14.36
N PRO A 38 -6.67 -14.21 15.49
CA PRO A 38 -6.11 -13.92 16.81
C PRO A 38 -5.05 -14.97 17.20
N LEU A 39 -4.12 -14.60 18.07
CA LEU A 39 -2.92 -15.41 18.36
C LEU A 39 -3.25 -16.77 18.97
N ASP A 40 -4.25 -16.82 19.83
CA ASP A 40 -4.73 -18.00 20.56
C ASP A 40 -5.44 -19.02 19.65
N GLU A 41 -5.98 -18.58 18.51
CA GLU A 41 -6.65 -19.48 17.54
C GLU A 41 -5.71 -19.95 16.40
N LEU A 42 -4.48 -19.43 16.30
CA LEU A 42 -3.53 -19.84 15.26
C LEU A 42 -3.16 -21.33 15.34
N ALA A 43 -3.21 -21.90 16.54
CA ALA A 43 -2.96 -23.32 16.76
C ALA A 43 -4.04 -24.21 16.12
N ASP A 44 -5.21 -23.67 15.79
CA ASP A 44 -6.34 -24.40 15.22
C ASP A 44 -6.60 -24.10 13.74
N ILE A 45 -5.84 -23.18 13.15
CA ILE A 45 -6.00 -22.79 11.74
C ILE A 45 -5.99 -24.01 10.81
N LYS A 46 -6.95 -24.06 9.89
CA LYS A 46 -7.10 -25.10 8.88
C LYS A 46 -6.39 -24.72 7.59
N LEU A 47 -6.10 -25.73 6.77
CA LEU A 47 -5.41 -25.53 5.49
C LEU A 47 -6.16 -24.53 4.57
N ALA A 48 -7.49 -24.62 4.50
CA ALA A 48 -8.30 -23.73 3.65
C ALA A 48 -8.25 -22.27 4.14
N GLU A 49 -8.20 -22.04 5.45
CA GLU A 49 -8.12 -20.73 6.09
C GLU A 49 -6.71 -20.12 5.99
N TYR A 50 -5.68 -20.94 5.78
CA TYR A 50 -4.29 -20.48 5.70
C TYR A 50 -3.90 -19.98 4.29
N VAL A 51 -4.18 -20.74 3.23
CA VAL A 51 -3.52 -20.60 1.92
C VAL A 51 -3.96 -19.40 1.09
N LEU A 52 -3.05 -18.88 0.25
CA LEU A 52 -3.43 -17.96 -0.82
C LEU A 52 -4.20 -18.69 -1.95
N GLY A 53 -5.13 -18.01 -2.62
CA GLY A 53 -5.74 -18.44 -3.89
C GLY A 53 -7.05 -19.24 -3.79
N ARG A 54 -7.64 -19.32 -2.59
CA ARG A 54 -8.94 -19.93 -2.35
C ARG A 54 -10.10 -18.95 -2.15
N ARG A 55 -9.83 -17.64 -2.14
CA ARG A 55 -10.84 -16.60 -1.89
C ARG A 55 -12.04 -16.68 -2.84
N ASP A 56 -11.80 -16.92 -4.13
CA ASP A 56 -12.88 -17.04 -5.13
C ASP A 56 -13.71 -18.33 -5.01
N ILE A 57 -13.31 -19.24 -4.12
CA ILE A 57 -13.96 -20.54 -3.91
C ILE A 57 -14.68 -20.54 -2.56
N ASP A 58 -13.99 -20.08 -1.53
CA ASP A 58 -14.47 -20.18 -0.15
C ASP A 58 -15.13 -18.88 0.33
N GLU A 59 -15.03 -17.79 -0.44
CA GLU A 59 -15.50 -16.44 -0.09
C GLU A 59 -14.97 -15.90 1.26
N ILE A 60 -13.84 -16.47 1.73
CA ILE A 60 -13.15 -16.05 2.95
C ILE A 60 -11.81 -15.39 2.64
N ASP A 61 -11.47 -14.39 3.44
CA ASP A 61 -10.14 -13.80 3.47
C ASP A 61 -9.20 -14.70 4.29
N THR A 62 -8.33 -15.45 3.60
CA THR A 62 -7.39 -16.37 4.23
C THR A 62 -6.20 -15.66 4.89
N PHE A 63 -5.48 -16.34 5.78
CA PHE A 63 -4.32 -15.80 6.49
C PHE A 63 -3.27 -15.25 5.52
N CYS A 64 -2.85 -16.04 4.53
CA CYS A 64 -1.85 -15.59 3.55
C CYS A 64 -2.38 -14.45 2.68
N TYR A 65 -3.68 -14.42 2.36
CA TYR A 65 -4.28 -13.30 1.63
C TYR A 65 -4.26 -12.01 2.45
N LEU A 66 -4.65 -12.06 3.73
CA LEU A 66 -4.61 -10.88 4.59
C LEU A 66 -3.18 -10.43 4.88
N VAL A 67 -2.25 -11.36 5.10
CA VAL A 67 -0.84 -11.02 5.27
C VAL A 67 -0.24 -10.46 3.97
N ASP A 68 -0.66 -10.86 2.77
CA ASP A 68 -0.10 -10.29 1.53
C ASP A 68 -0.81 -8.98 1.14
N VAL A 69 -2.10 -9.10 0.84
CA VAL A 69 -2.94 -8.06 0.23
C VAL A 69 -3.69 -7.26 1.29
N GLY A 70 -4.33 -7.94 2.24
CA GLY A 70 -5.19 -7.30 3.25
C GLY A 70 -4.47 -6.30 4.15
N THR A 71 -3.14 -6.42 4.28
CA THR A 71 -2.28 -5.56 5.09
C THR A 71 -1.19 -4.87 4.26
N ARG A 72 -1.44 -4.60 2.97
CA ARG A 72 -0.42 -3.98 2.10
C ARG A 72 0.04 -2.59 2.55
N ASN A 73 -0.83 -1.81 3.19
CA ASN A 73 -0.48 -0.47 3.64
C ASN A 73 0.37 -0.52 4.91
N TRP A 74 0.23 -1.59 5.70
CA TRP A 74 1.10 -1.90 6.83
C TRP A 74 2.54 -2.17 6.36
N ALA A 75 2.72 -3.13 5.44
CA ALA A 75 4.02 -3.41 4.82
C ALA A 75 3.83 -4.16 3.50
N LEU A 76 4.48 -3.73 2.43
CA LEU A 76 4.40 -4.42 1.14
C LEU A 76 5.45 -5.55 1.06
N ILE A 77 5.02 -6.77 0.68
CA ILE A 77 5.90 -7.96 0.56
C ILE A 77 5.84 -8.59 -0.84
N SER A 78 5.82 -7.75 -1.88
CA SER A 78 5.55 -8.10 -3.27
C SER A 78 6.68 -8.78 -4.05
N ALA A 79 7.84 -9.05 -3.43
CA ALA A 79 9.03 -9.53 -4.14
C ALA A 79 9.12 -11.05 -4.32
N SER A 80 8.12 -11.84 -3.93
CA SER A 80 8.21 -13.30 -4.00
C SER A 80 6.93 -13.95 -4.52
N THR A 81 7.11 -14.95 -5.37
CA THR A 81 6.10 -15.90 -5.81
C THR A 81 5.34 -16.52 -4.63
N PRO A 82 4.14 -17.11 -4.82
CA PRO A 82 3.37 -17.74 -3.75
C PRO A 82 4.13 -18.79 -2.91
N HIS A 83 5.29 -19.25 -3.38
CA HIS A 83 6.22 -20.09 -2.64
C HIS A 83 6.66 -19.51 -1.28
N LYS A 84 6.60 -18.18 -1.05
CA LYS A 84 6.90 -17.56 0.26
C LYS A 84 6.03 -18.10 1.39
N PHE A 85 4.81 -18.52 1.09
CA PHE A 85 3.83 -19.00 2.07
C PHE A 85 4.01 -20.47 2.44
N GLY A 86 4.98 -21.15 1.80
CA GLY A 86 5.25 -22.58 1.97
C GLY A 86 4.24 -23.49 1.27
N ILE A 87 2.94 -23.19 1.37
CA ILE A 87 1.83 -23.86 0.67
C ILE A 87 0.81 -22.83 0.18
N TYR A 88 0.29 -23.01 -1.03
CA TYR A 88 -0.73 -22.15 -1.65
C TYR A 88 -1.65 -22.97 -2.56
N PHE A 89 -2.79 -22.40 -2.96
CA PHE A 89 -3.72 -23.00 -3.91
C PHE A 89 -3.68 -22.21 -5.22
N GLY A 90 -3.32 -22.84 -6.34
CA GLY A 90 -3.20 -22.13 -7.60
C GLY A 90 -2.58 -22.93 -8.74
N ILE A 91 -2.23 -22.22 -9.80
CA ILE A 91 -1.62 -22.75 -11.03
C ILE A 91 -0.10 -22.48 -11.03
N ALA A 92 0.69 -23.33 -11.69
CA ALA A 92 2.12 -23.09 -11.87
C ALA A 92 2.64 -23.80 -13.12
N LYS A 93 3.22 -23.04 -14.07
CA LYS A 93 3.73 -23.61 -15.32
C LYS A 93 4.81 -24.68 -15.07
N PRO A 94 4.83 -25.77 -15.85
CA PRO A 94 3.97 -26.06 -17.01
C PRO A 94 2.58 -26.63 -16.67
N ASP A 95 2.32 -26.91 -15.40
CA ASP A 95 1.10 -27.55 -14.92
C ASP A 95 0.04 -26.50 -14.53
N GLU A 96 -0.89 -26.23 -15.46
CA GLU A 96 -1.92 -25.21 -15.29
C GLU A 96 -3.15 -25.69 -14.48
N THR A 97 -3.08 -26.88 -13.86
CA THR A 97 -4.16 -27.34 -12.97
C THR A 97 -4.22 -26.51 -11.68
N LYS A 98 -5.41 -26.05 -11.29
CA LYS A 98 -5.61 -25.31 -10.03
C LYS A 98 -5.64 -26.32 -8.87
N LYS A 99 -4.57 -26.37 -8.06
CA LYS A 99 -4.45 -27.32 -6.94
C LYS A 99 -3.58 -26.76 -5.81
N TYR A 100 -3.53 -27.49 -4.70
CA TYR A 100 -2.56 -27.20 -3.64
C TYR A 100 -1.13 -27.46 -4.12
N ARG A 101 -0.26 -26.48 -3.93
CA ARG A 101 1.15 -26.50 -4.29
C ARG A 101 1.97 -26.08 -3.09
N PHE A 102 3.08 -26.75 -2.86
CA PHE A 102 3.93 -26.52 -1.70
C PHE A 102 5.40 -26.64 -2.05
N THR A 103 6.25 -26.01 -1.24
CA THR A 103 7.70 -26.10 -1.40
C THR A 103 8.22 -27.33 -0.66
N LYS A 104 9.13 -28.08 -1.30
CA LYS A 104 9.65 -29.36 -0.77
C LYS A 104 10.28 -29.25 0.61
N LYS A 105 10.81 -28.07 0.98
CA LYS A 105 11.39 -27.83 2.31
C LYS A 105 10.38 -27.96 3.47
N PHE A 106 9.08 -27.90 3.19
CA PHE A 106 8.05 -28.12 4.22
C PHE A 106 7.50 -29.55 4.20
N GLY A 107 7.76 -30.34 3.14
CA GLY A 107 7.35 -31.74 3.09
C GLY A 107 7.03 -32.23 1.69
N GLU A 108 6.71 -33.51 1.61
CA GLU A 108 6.49 -34.24 0.36
C GLU A 108 5.01 -34.38 -0.01
N THR A 109 4.11 -34.16 0.94
CA THR A 109 2.65 -34.22 0.74
C THR A 109 1.99 -32.93 1.19
N LYS A 110 0.80 -32.64 0.65
CA LYS A 110 -0.01 -31.46 1.00
C LYS A 110 -0.13 -31.26 2.51
N MET A 111 -0.49 -32.32 3.24
CA MET A 111 -0.72 -32.23 4.69
C MET A 111 0.57 -32.16 5.49
N LYS A 112 1.64 -32.88 5.08
CA LYS A 112 2.96 -32.74 5.72
C LYS A 112 3.49 -31.32 5.58
N ALA A 113 3.40 -30.75 4.37
CA ALA A 113 3.79 -29.37 4.09
C ALA A 113 2.99 -28.37 4.92
N PHE A 114 1.67 -28.52 4.98
CA PHE A 114 0.84 -27.65 5.81
C PHE A 114 1.20 -27.72 7.30
N ASN A 115 1.35 -28.94 7.85
CA ASN A 115 1.69 -29.11 9.26
C ASN A 115 3.06 -28.50 9.61
N ALA A 116 4.06 -28.65 8.73
CA ALA A 116 5.37 -28.03 8.93
C ALA A 116 5.32 -26.49 8.84
N VAL A 117 4.52 -25.94 7.93
CA VAL A 117 4.28 -24.50 7.81
C VAL A 117 3.57 -23.96 9.06
N LYS A 118 2.53 -24.66 9.54
CA LYS A 118 1.80 -24.31 10.76
C LYS A 118 2.72 -24.34 11.98
N LEU A 119 3.53 -25.38 12.14
CA LEU A 119 4.54 -25.45 13.19
C LEU A 119 5.55 -24.30 13.09
N SER A 120 6.02 -23.98 11.88
CA SER A 120 6.93 -22.86 11.65
C SER A 120 6.30 -21.52 12.04
N LEU A 121 5.00 -21.33 11.76
CA LEU A 121 4.25 -20.15 12.17
C LEU A 121 4.14 -20.05 13.70
N LEU A 122 3.79 -21.14 14.39
CA LEU A 122 3.68 -21.14 15.85
C LEU A 122 5.03 -20.87 16.52
N ASN A 123 6.10 -21.52 16.07
CA ASN A 123 7.46 -21.27 16.57
C ASN A 123 7.91 -19.82 16.32
N LEU A 124 7.51 -19.21 15.19
CA LEU A 124 7.80 -17.81 14.91
C LEU A 124 7.13 -16.88 15.93
N ILE A 125 5.87 -17.14 16.26
CA ILE A 125 5.11 -16.38 17.25
C ILE A 125 5.75 -16.50 18.63
N GLU A 126 6.06 -17.72 19.07
CA GLU A 126 6.72 -17.97 20.36
C GLU A 126 8.08 -17.27 20.44
N SER A 127 8.92 -17.39 19.40
CA SER A 127 10.23 -16.73 19.35
C SER A 127 10.09 -15.20 19.41
N ALA A 128 9.10 -14.62 18.73
CA ALA A 128 8.81 -13.20 18.77
C ALA A 128 8.27 -12.71 20.13
N GLN A 129 7.51 -13.55 20.84
CA GLN A 129 7.08 -13.28 22.21
C GLN A 129 8.26 -13.23 23.17
N ASN A 130 9.25 -14.11 22.98
CA ASN A 130 10.42 -14.25 23.85
C ASN A 130 11.62 -13.38 23.42
N ASN A 131 11.50 -12.60 22.34
CA ASN A 131 12.62 -11.85 21.75
C ASN A 131 13.82 -12.73 21.33
N ASP A 132 13.57 -13.98 20.94
CA ASP A 132 14.61 -14.88 20.44
C ASP A 132 14.88 -14.58 18.95
N TYR A 133 15.71 -13.56 18.69
CA TYR A 133 15.99 -13.09 17.34
C TYR A 133 16.70 -14.15 16.47
N ALA A 134 17.55 -14.97 17.08
CA ALA A 134 18.23 -16.06 16.39
C ALA A 134 17.23 -17.11 15.88
N ALA A 135 16.27 -17.51 16.73
CA ALA A 135 15.20 -18.44 16.34
C ALA A 135 14.25 -17.84 15.30
N ILE A 136 13.93 -16.54 15.38
CA ILE A 136 13.14 -15.84 14.36
C ILE A 136 13.83 -15.90 12.99
N ASP A 137 15.13 -15.61 12.93
CA ASP A 137 15.89 -15.57 11.68
C ASP A 137 16.16 -16.97 11.11
N ALA A 138 16.30 -17.98 11.98
CA ALA A 138 16.43 -19.39 11.60
C ALA A 138 15.11 -20.03 11.14
N ASN A 139 13.98 -19.37 11.36
CA ASN A 139 12.67 -19.89 10.99
C ASN A 139 12.56 -20.20 9.48
N LEU A 140 11.91 -21.33 9.14
CA LEU A 140 11.78 -21.81 7.76
C LEU A 140 10.93 -20.91 6.86
N LEU A 141 10.07 -20.06 7.42
CA LEU A 141 9.30 -19.07 6.68
C LEU A 141 10.23 -18.04 6.03
N SER A 142 9.85 -17.52 4.86
CA SER A 142 10.69 -16.56 4.14
C SER A 142 10.87 -15.25 4.93
N GLN A 143 12.01 -14.58 4.74
CA GLN A 143 12.33 -13.31 5.40
C GLN A 143 11.20 -12.28 5.36
N LEU A 144 10.67 -11.98 4.17
CA LEU A 144 9.60 -10.99 4.03
C LEU A 144 8.33 -11.41 4.78
N PHE A 145 8.02 -12.71 4.78
CA PHE A 145 6.82 -13.22 5.40
C PHE A 145 6.93 -13.23 6.93
N ARG A 146 8.04 -13.76 7.48
CA ARG A 146 8.27 -13.76 8.93
C ARG A 146 8.32 -12.35 9.52
N ALA A 147 9.07 -11.44 8.87
CA ALA A 147 9.19 -10.05 9.30
C ALA A 147 7.84 -9.31 9.28
N LYS A 148 6.99 -9.60 8.29
CA LYS A 148 5.64 -9.03 8.23
C LYS A 148 4.75 -9.57 9.34
N ILE A 149 4.72 -10.89 9.55
CA ILE A 149 3.92 -11.54 10.61
C ILE A 149 4.25 -10.96 11.98
N ILE A 150 5.55 -10.92 12.36
CA ILE A 150 5.94 -10.42 13.68
C ILE A 150 5.64 -8.93 13.83
N SER A 151 5.76 -8.12 12.76
CA SER A 151 5.39 -6.70 12.83
C SER A 151 3.87 -6.50 12.99
N LEU A 152 3.04 -7.41 12.44
CA LEU A 152 1.58 -7.36 12.59
C LEU A 152 1.17 -7.76 14.01
N TYR A 153 1.67 -8.87 14.54
CA TYR A 153 1.28 -9.32 15.89
C TYR A 153 1.94 -8.50 17.01
N PHE A 154 3.20 -8.11 16.85
CA PHE A 154 4.01 -7.46 17.88
C PHE A 154 4.55 -6.09 17.42
N PRO A 155 3.68 -5.11 17.08
CA PRO A 155 4.11 -3.81 16.58
C PRO A 155 4.84 -2.98 17.64
N LYS A 156 4.71 -3.34 18.92
CA LYS A 156 5.46 -2.73 20.03
C LYS A 156 6.84 -3.37 20.24
N LYS A 157 7.26 -4.24 19.33
CA LYS A 157 8.57 -4.90 19.36
C LYS A 157 9.25 -4.85 18.02
N PHE A 158 8.53 -4.99 16.91
CA PHE A 158 9.13 -5.05 15.58
C PHE A 158 8.53 -3.99 14.66
N ILE A 159 9.38 -3.16 14.07
CA ILE A 159 8.96 -2.19 13.05
C ILE A 159 8.51 -2.92 11.77
N ASN A 160 7.59 -2.31 11.01
CA ASN A 160 7.00 -2.84 9.77
C ASN A 160 7.93 -2.70 8.54
N ILE A 161 9.23 -2.98 8.72
CA ILE A 161 10.24 -3.03 7.66
C ILE A 161 10.62 -4.50 7.43
N CYS A 162 10.14 -5.07 6.32
CA CYS A 162 10.23 -6.52 6.10
C CYS A 162 11.44 -6.95 5.27
N SER A 163 11.98 -6.05 4.44
CA SER A 163 13.11 -6.34 3.55
C SER A 163 14.41 -6.45 4.35
N LYS A 164 15.13 -7.56 4.19
CA LYS A 164 16.47 -7.73 4.81
C LYS A 164 17.41 -6.62 4.36
N ASP A 165 17.49 -6.37 3.07
CA ASP A 165 18.42 -5.40 2.50
C ASP A 165 18.16 -3.99 3.04
N HIS A 166 16.89 -3.59 3.12
CA HIS A 166 16.55 -2.27 3.68
C HIS A 166 16.83 -2.20 5.18
N THR A 167 16.59 -3.29 5.91
CA THR A 167 16.85 -3.36 7.35
C THR A 167 18.35 -3.23 7.64
N LEU A 168 19.19 -3.93 6.88
CA LEU A 168 20.65 -3.86 6.99
C LEU A 168 21.18 -2.48 6.60
N LEU A 169 20.68 -1.90 5.50
CA LEU A 169 21.06 -0.54 5.08
C LEU A 169 20.72 0.47 6.18
N LEU A 170 19.51 0.41 6.75
CA LEU A 170 19.12 1.31 7.84
C LEU A 170 19.97 1.10 9.10
N ALA A 171 20.34 -0.14 9.41
CA ALA A 171 21.22 -0.42 10.53
C ALA A 171 22.60 0.22 10.34
N GLU A 172 23.15 0.14 9.12
CA GLU A 172 24.42 0.77 8.75
C GLU A 172 24.34 2.31 8.82
N GLU A 173 23.34 2.92 8.18
CA GLU A 173 23.13 4.38 8.17
C GLU A 173 22.95 4.95 9.58
N LEU A 174 22.26 4.21 10.45
CA LEU A 174 22.01 4.61 11.83
C LEU A 174 23.16 4.23 12.77
N LYS A 175 24.20 3.54 12.27
CA LYS A 175 25.36 3.05 13.02
C LYS A 175 24.95 2.19 14.21
N LEU A 176 24.03 1.26 13.96
CA LEU A 176 23.70 0.19 14.90
C LEU A 176 24.88 -0.79 15.01
N GLU A 177 24.87 -1.59 16.07
CA GLU A 177 25.88 -2.66 16.25
C GLU A 177 25.80 -3.66 15.08
N SER A 178 26.96 -4.12 14.62
CA SER A 178 27.04 -5.02 13.46
C SER A 178 26.74 -6.47 13.85
N ASP A 179 26.55 -7.32 12.83
CA ASP A 179 26.48 -8.79 12.96
C ASP A 179 25.32 -9.34 13.81
N LEU A 180 24.27 -8.53 13.99
CA LEU A 180 23.02 -8.95 14.63
C LEU A 180 22.05 -9.62 13.64
N PRO A 181 21.14 -10.49 14.12
CA PRO A 181 20.00 -10.98 13.36
C PRO A 181 19.15 -9.85 12.76
N VAL A 182 18.52 -10.10 11.61
CA VAL A 182 17.67 -9.13 10.90
C VAL A 182 16.46 -8.74 11.75
N SER A 183 15.88 -9.69 12.46
CA SER A 183 14.78 -9.43 13.39
C SER A 183 15.20 -8.58 14.59
N GLU A 184 16.46 -8.67 15.02
CA GLU A 184 17.00 -7.79 16.06
C GLU A 184 17.13 -6.35 15.56
N TYR A 185 17.58 -6.14 14.32
CA TYR A 185 17.54 -4.80 13.72
C TYR A 185 16.11 -4.25 13.61
N GLN A 186 15.10 -5.07 13.28
CA GLN A 186 13.70 -4.63 13.31
C GLN A 186 13.28 -4.16 14.72
N HIS A 187 13.82 -4.78 15.77
CA HIS A 187 13.60 -4.39 17.16
C HIS A 187 14.34 -3.10 17.53
N LEU A 188 15.62 -3.01 17.21
CA LEU A 188 16.44 -1.83 17.49
C LEU A 188 15.92 -0.58 16.77
N LEU A 189 15.40 -0.71 15.54
CA LEU A 189 14.74 0.39 14.84
C LEU A 189 13.47 0.85 15.57
N TYR A 190 12.70 -0.07 16.16
CA TYR A 190 11.57 0.28 17.01
C TYR A 190 12.03 0.97 18.31
N ASP A 191 13.10 0.52 18.95
CA ASP A 191 13.65 1.17 20.14
C ASP A 191 14.18 2.58 19.85
N LEU A 192 14.85 2.77 18.70
CA LEU A 192 15.30 4.09 18.27
C LEU A 192 14.14 5.09 18.12
N LYS A 193 12.99 4.62 17.64
CA LYS A 193 11.75 5.42 17.60
C LYS A 193 11.33 5.84 19.02
N LEU A 194 11.34 4.92 19.98
CA LEU A 194 10.92 5.23 21.35
C LEU A 194 11.90 6.13 22.10
N GLN A 195 13.19 6.02 21.81
CA GLN A 195 14.24 6.81 22.46
C GLN A 195 14.24 8.29 22.05
N ASN A 196 13.57 8.66 20.95
CA ASN A 196 13.53 10.03 20.46
C ASN A 196 12.26 10.76 20.93
N SER A 197 12.44 11.98 21.43
CA SER A 197 11.39 12.86 21.96
C SER A 197 10.23 13.11 20.99
N VAL A 198 10.53 13.21 19.69
CA VAL A 198 9.57 13.49 18.62
C VAL A 198 8.93 12.21 18.10
N THR A 199 9.72 11.17 17.78
CA THR A 199 9.21 9.98 17.10
C THR A 199 8.58 8.95 18.05
N LYS A 200 8.76 9.07 19.37
CA LYS A 200 8.11 8.19 20.36
C LYS A 200 6.59 8.14 20.19
N SER A 201 5.97 9.28 19.85
CA SER A 201 4.51 9.41 19.66
C SER A 201 4.04 8.99 18.27
N TRP A 202 4.94 8.81 17.30
CA TRP A 202 4.55 8.42 15.94
C TRP A 202 4.09 6.97 15.91
N THR A 203 3.37 6.56 14.88
CA THR A 203 3.20 5.13 14.58
C THR A 203 4.43 4.57 13.88
N ASN A 204 4.50 3.24 13.82
CA ASN A 204 5.55 2.58 13.04
C ASN A 204 5.43 2.91 11.55
N ILE A 205 4.21 3.15 11.03
CA ILE A 205 4.00 3.53 9.62
C ILE A 205 4.65 4.87 9.31
N LYS A 206 4.39 5.89 10.14
CA LYS A 206 4.99 7.21 9.99
C LYS A 206 6.50 7.18 10.15
N PHE A 207 6.99 6.47 11.17
CA PHE A 207 8.43 6.36 11.40
C PHE A 207 9.14 5.58 10.28
N MET A 208 8.57 4.48 9.79
CA MET A 208 9.05 3.77 8.61
C MET A 208 9.10 4.71 7.40
N SER A 209 8.04 5.48 7.12
CA SER A 209 8.02 6.41 5.99
C SER A 209 9.13 7.45 6.08
N PHE A 210 9.43 7.97 7.28
CA PHE A 210 10.56 8.86 7.50
C PHE A 210 11.90 8.17 7.22
N LEU A 211 12.13 6.96 7.75
CA LEU A 211 13.36 6.22 7.51
C LEU A 211 13.56 5.94 6.01
N TYR A 212 12.48 5.59 5.31
CA TYR A 212 12.51 5.37 3.87
C TYR A 212 12.79 6.66 3.11
N SER A 213 12.12 7.77 3.43
CA SER A 213 12.35 9.06 2.77
C SER A 213 13.76 9.57 3.00
N LYS A 214 14.33 9.36 4.20
CA LYS A 214 15.65 9.85 4.57
C LYS A 214 16.80 9.00 4.04
N PHE A 215 16.70 7.67 4.11
CA PHE A 215 17.85 6.78 3.90
C PHE A 215 17.71 5.80 2.73
N ILE A 216 16.48 5.50 2.30
CA ILE A 216 16.27 4.53 1.21
C ILE A 216 16.03 5.26 -0.11
N TRP A 217 15.13 6.24 -0.12
CA TRP A 217 14.76 6.98 -1.32
C TRP A 217 15.78 8.08 -1.68
N GLN A 218 16.49 8.66 -0.71
CA GLN A 218 17.66 9.52 -0.99
C GLN A 218 18.81 8.73 -1.64
N ASN A 219 19.07 7.49 -1.19
CA ASN A 219 20.18 6.66 -1.69
C ASN A 219 19.88 5.92 -3.02
N LEU A 220 18.62 5.80 -3.44
CA LEU A 220 18.31 5.36 -4.81
C LEU A 220 18.80 6.38 -5.86
N HIS A 221 19.09 7.63 -5.50
CA HIS A 221 19.75 8.56 -6.41
C HIS A 221 21.21 8.18 -6.74
N GLU A 222 21.86 7.32 -5.96
CA GLU A 222 23.22 6.83 -6.25
C GLU A 222 23.23 5.41 -6.84
N VAL A 223 22.34 4.50 -6.41
CA VAL A 223 22.26 3.14 -6.96
C VAL A 223 21.31 3.03 -8.17
N SER A 224 20.50 4.05 -8.47
CA SER A 224 19.65 4.11 -9.67
C SER A 224 19.94 5.29 -10.60
N ARG A 225 21.22 5.67 -10.79
CA ARG A 225 21.63 6.36 -12.03
C ARG A 225 21.68 5.43 -13.24
N LYS A 226 20.63 4.64 -13.45
CA LYS A 226 20.06 4.59 -14.80
C LYS A 226 19.17 5.81 -14.89
N LYS A 227 19.75 6.92 -15.37
CA LYS A 227 18.98 8.04 -15.91
C LYS A 227 17.78 7.44 -16.65
N LEU A 228 16.56 7.78 -16.24
CA LEU A 228 15.43 7.69 -17.14
C LEU A 228 15.86 8.49 -18.36
N LYS A 229 16.28 7.79 -19.43
CA LYS A 229 16.54 8.44 -20.70
C LYS A 229 15.21 9.09 -21.05
N LYS A 230 15.21 10.42 -21.26
CA LYS A 230 14.15 11.07 -22.02
C LYS A 230 14.00 10.26 -23.30
N THR A 231 12.98 9.41 -23.37
CA THR A 231 12.67 8.70 -24.59
C THR A 231 12.11 9.73 -25.54
N VAL A 232 12.98 10.24 -26.40
CA VAL A 232 12.59 10.93 -27.61
C VAL A 232 11.85 9.92 -28.49
N ARG A 233 10.58 10.28 -28.79
CA ARG A 233 9.72 9.85 -29.92
C ARG A 233 9.16 8.41 -29.97
N LYS A 234 7.83 8.33 -30.02
CA LYS A 234 7.02 8.11 -31.24
C LYS A 234 5.63 8.73 -30.99
N HIS A 235 5.09 9.47 -31.96
CA HIS A 235 3.69 9.90 -31.92
C HIS A 235 2.82 8.64 -31.97
N PRO A 236 2.05 8.30 -30.92
CA PRO A 236 0.97 7.36 -31.08
C PRO A 236 -0.11 8.06 -31.90
N GLU A 237 -0.63 7.39 -32.92
CA GLU A 237 -1.91 7.78 -33.51
C GLU A 237 -2.96 7.58 -32.41
N VAL A 238 -3.49 8.69 -31.90
CA VAL A 238 -4.54 8.64 -30.88
C VAL A 238 -5.84 8.52 -31.64
N ASP A 239 -6.39 7.31 -31.67
CA ASP A 239 -7.77 7.09 -32.05
C ASP A 239 -8.67 7.70 -30.96
N LEU A 240 -9.15 8.92 -31.23
CA LEU A 240 -10.13 9.63 -30.40
C LEU A 240 -11.58 9.32 -30.77
N SER A 241 -11.82 8.27 -31.57
CA SER A 241 -13.17 7.93 -32.03
C SER A 241 -13.71 6.66 -31.36
N GLY A 242 -14.50 6.86 -30.30
CA GLY A 242 -15.53 5.91 -29.89
C GLY A 242 -15.30 5.17 -28.58
N LYS A 243 -16.09 5.53 -27.55
CA LYS A 243 -16.64 4.65 -26.47
C LYS A 243 -17.31 5.55 -25.41
N SER A 244 -18.53 6.04 -25.64
CA SER A 244 -19.24 6.87 -24.65
C SER A 244 -19.79 6.04 -23.50
N ASP A 245 -20.47 4.92 -23.77
CA ASP A 245 -21.28 4.33 -22.69
C ASP A 245 -20.51 3.48 -21.68
N ILE A 246 -19.46 2.78 -22.12
CA ILE A 246 -18.65 1.93 -21.22
C ILE A 246 -17.78 2.80 -20.30
N ASN A 247 -17.20 3.88 -20.83
CA ASN A 247 -16.38 4.83 -20.08
C ASN A 247 -17.22 5.60 -19.05
N ASP A 248 -18.46 5.96 -19.39
CA ASP A 248 -19.38 6.61 -18.46
C ASP A 248 -19.82 5.66 -17.35
N LYS A 249 -20.14 4.40 -17.69
CA LYS A 249 -20.50 3.38 -16.69
C LYS A 249 -19.37 3.09 -15.71
N ILE A 250 -18.13 2.92 -16.20
CA ILE A 250 -16.96 2.69 -15.34
C ILE A 250 -16.61 3.93 -14.51
N GLY A 251 -16.85 5.13 -15.03
CA GLY A 251 -16.73 6.40 -14.28
C GLY A 251 -17.62 6.37 -13.04
N LYS A 252 -18.92 6.18 -13.23
CA LYS A 252 -19.90 6.08 -12.13
C LYS A 252 -19.58 4.99 -11.11
N ILE A 253 -19.11 3.82 -11.58
CA ILE A 253 -18.70 2.73 -10.69
C ILE A 253 -17.47 3.14 -9.87
N SER A 254 -16.52 3.85 -10.48
CA SER A 254 -15.30 4.33 -9.82
C SER A 254 -15.59 5.44 -8.81
N GLU A 255 -16.48 6.36 -9.14
CA GLU A 255 -16.99 7.41 -8.23
C GLU A 255 -17.66 6.80 -7.01
N LYS A 256 -18.56 5.83 -7.20
CA LYS A 256 -19.20 5.11 -6.08
C LYS A 256 -18.18 4.38 -5.21
N TYR A 257 -17.20 3.73 -5.84
CA TYR A 257 -16.12 3.05 -5.12
C TYR A 257 -15.27 4.05 -4.31
N ALA A 258 -14.98 5.22 -4.88
CA ALA A 258 -14.27 6.30 -4.21
C ALA A 258 -15.05 6.88 -3.03
N LEU A 259 -16.36 7.09 -3.18
CA LEU A 259 -17.23 7.57 -2.10
C LEU A 259 -17.26 6.61 -0.92
N GLU A 260 -17.42 5.31 -1.16
CA GLU A 260 -17.42 4.30 -0.08
C GLU A 260 -16.04 4.18 0.58
N TRP A 261 -14.97 4.27 -0.21
CA TRP A 261 -13.61 4.34 0.32
C TRP A 261 -13.42 5.56 1.21
N GLU A 262 -13.95 6.72 0.82
CA GLU A 262 -13.80 7.96 1.55
C GLU A 262 -14.61 7.98 2.86
N LYS A 263 -15.86 7.52 2.81
CA LYS A 263 -16.67 7.29 4.01
C LYS A 263 -15.96 6.36 4.97
N LYS A 264 -15.34 5.29 4.46
CA LYS A 264 -14.55 4.37 5.27
C LYS A 264 -13.32 5.06 5.87
N ARG A 265 -12.59 5.88 5.10
CA ARG A 265 -11.44 6.65 5.61
C ARG A 265 -11.84 7.52 6.80
N LEU A 266 -12.94 8.27 6.68
CA LEU A 266 -13.46 9.12 7.77
C LEU A 266 -13.95 8.30 8.97
N LYS A 267 -14.66 7.19 8.75
CA LYS A 267 -15.10 6.28 9.83
C LYS A 267 -13.91 5.64 10.56
N ASP A 268 -12.90 5.20 9.82
CA ASP A 268 -11.66 4.63 10.37
C ASP A 268 -10.82 5.69 11.14
N LEU A 269 -10.97 6.97 10.79
CA LEU A 269 -10.43 8.14 11.52
C LEU A 269 -11.23 8.51 12.78
N GLY A 270 -12.37 7.87 13.05
CA GLY A 270 -13.28 8.25 14.13
C GLY A 270 -14.15 9.48 13.81
N LEU A 271 -14.12 9.96 12.57
CA LEU A 271 -14.86 11.12 12.07
C LEU A 271 -16.18 10.69 11.40
N SER A 272 -16.92 9.80 12.05
CA SER A 272 -18.15 9.22 11.47
C SER A 272 -19.19 10.30 11.12
N ASP A 273 -19.29 11.35 11.94
CA ASP A 273 -20.21 12.47 11.68
C ASP A 273 -19.84 13.27 10.43
N LEU A 274 -18.54 13.35 10.08
CA LEU A 274 -18.09 13.99 8.86
C LEU A 274 -18.28 13.09 7.63
N ALA A 275 -18.26 11.77 7.80
CA ALA A 275 -18.52 10.81 6.71
C ALA A 275 -19.93 10.96 6.13
N GLU A 276 -20.89 11.35 6.97
CA GLU A 276 -22.28 11.61 6.54
C GLU A 276 -22.47 13.03 5.97
N LYS A 277 -21.46 13.90 6.07
CA LYS A 277 -21.45 15.28 5.53
C LYS A 277 -20.72 15.42 4.20
N ILE A 278 -20.21 14.32 3.62
CA ILE A 278 -19.57 14.37 2.29
C ILE A 278 -20.60 14.88 1.27
N GLU A 279 -20.25 15.91 0.52
CA GLU A 279 -21.09 16.40 -0.57
C GLU A 279 -20.73 15.72 -1.88
N ASP A 280 -21.72 15.09 -2.50
CA ASP A 280 -21.63 14.56 -3.86
C ASP A 280 -21.83 15.68 -4.89
N ARG A 281 -20.78 15.96 -5.67
CA ARG A 281 -20.73 16.98 -6.71
C ARG A 281 -20.50 16.39 -8.10
N THR A 282 -20.60 15.07 -8.27
CA THR A 282 -20.44 14.37 -9.57
C THR A 282 -21.37 14.93 -10.66
N ASN A 283 -22.57 15.37 -10.29
CA ASN A 283 -23.54 15.99 -11.22
C ASN A 283 -23.32 17.50 -11.44
N ARG A 284 -22.24 18.08 -10.92
CA ARG A 284 -21.94 19.52 -10.96
C ARG A 284 -20.49 19.76 -11.42
N PRO A 285 -20.17 19.48 -12.70
CA PRO A 285 -18.79 19.54 -13.22
C PRO A 285 -18.15 20.93 -13.13
N GLY A 286 -18.95 22.00 -12.96
CA GLY A 286 -18.46 23.36 -12.76
C GLY A 286 -17.60 23.56 -11.50
N TYR A 287 -17.74 22.71 -10.48
CA TYR A 287 -16.86 22.76 -9.31
C TYR A 287 -15.43 22.27 -9.61
N GLY A 288 -15.28 21.43 -10.63
CA GLY A 288 -14.00 20.87 -11.04
C GLY A 288 -13.50 19.74 -10.16
N TYR A 289 -14.35 19.18 -9.28
CA TYR A 289 -14.08 17.98 -8.48
C TYR A 289 -15.38 17.21 -8.17
N ASP A 290 -15.27 15.90 -7.95
CA ASP A 290 -16.40 14.98 -7.74
C ASP A 290 -17.00 15.01 -6.32
N PHE A 291 -16.17 15.14 -5.28
CA PHE A 291 -16.63 15.15 -3.89
C PHE A 291 -15.99 16.24 -3.04
N LEU A 292 -16.78 16.85 -2.15
CA LEU A 292 -16.26 17.65 -1.03
C LEU A 292 -16.31 16.79 0.25
N SER A 293 -15.15 16.56 0.83
CA SER A 293 -14.97 15.79 2.07
C SER A 293 -14.14 16.59 3.08
N PHE A 294 -13.57 15.93 4.08
CA PHE A 294 -12.88 16.56 5.20
C PHE A 294 -11.54 15.88 5.51
N ASN A 295 -10.50 16.67 5.81
CA ASN A 295 -9.25 16.17 6.36
C ASN A 295 -9.38 15.92 7.87
N VAL A 296 -8.31 15.37 8.48
CA VAL A 296 -8.28 15.04 9.91
C VAL A 296 -8.41 16.28 10.80
N ASP A 297 -7.87 17.41 10.35
CA ASP A 297 -7.95 18.70 11.02
C ASP A 297 -9.30 19.41 10.81
N GLY A 298 -10.22 18.79 10.06
CA GLY A 298 -11.53 19.35 9.72
C GLY A 298 -11.52 20.31 8.53
N SER A 299 -10.36 20.58 7.92
CA SER A 299 -10.30 21.34 6.66
C SER A 299 -11.00 20.60 5.53
N GLU A 300 -11.49 21.35 4.54
CA GLU A 300 -12.12 20.76 3.37
C GLU A 300 -11.13 19.93 2.56
N ARG A 301 -11.61 18.83 1.98
CA ARG A 301 -10.86 17.95 1.08
C ARG A 301 -11.58 17.86 -0.25
N TYR A 302 -10.96 18.34 -1.31
CA TYR A 302 -11.51 18.32 -2.67
C TYR A 302 -11.05 17.05 -3.37
N ILE A 303 -11.98 16.21 -3.82
CA ILE A 303 -11.65 14.88 -4.36
C ILE A 303 -12.09 14.79 -5.81
N GLU A 304 -11.13 14.50 -6.68
CA GLU A 304 -11.35 14.21 -8.10
C GLU A 304 -11.01 12.76 -8.40
N VAL A 305 -11.96 12.00 -8.93
CA VAL A 305 -11.84 10.55 -9.15
C VAL A 305 -11.40 10.29 -10.58
N LYS A 306 -10.27 9.58 -10.73
CA LYS A 306 -9.71 9.27 -12.04
C LYS A 306 -9.41 7.80 -12.21
N ILE A 307 -9.85 7.25 -13.34
CA ILE A 307 -9.54 5.88 -13.72
C ILE A 307 -8.10 5.82 -14.22
N LEU A 308 -7.30 4.99 -13.56
CA LEU A 308 -5.90 4.79 -13.89
C LEU A 308 -5.78 3.74 -14.99
N ARG A 309 -5.57 4.20 -16.23
CA ARG A 309 -5.39 3.33 -17.40
C ARG A 309 -3.95 2.82 -17.42
N LYS A 310 -3.79 1.52 -17.67
CA LYS A 310 -2.48 0.87 -17.77
C LYS A 310 -2.15 0.62 -19.24
N GLU A 311 -1.18 1.35 -19.77
CA GLU A 311 -0.65 1.16 -21.12
C GLU A 311 0.81 0.74 -21.07
N LYS A 312 1.08 -0.53 -21.38
CA LYS A 312 2.44 -1.12 -21.34
C LYS A 312 3.12 -0.89 -19.98
N LYS A 313 4.07 0.03 -19.91
CA LYS A 313 4.84 0.39 -18.70
C LYS A 313 4.42 1.72 -18.07
N LEU A 314 3.48 2.44 -18.68
CA LEU A 314 3.01 3.75 -18.23
C LEU A 314 1.59 3.62 -17.65
N ARG A 315 1.29 4.50 -16.70
CA ARG A 315 -0.05 4.70 -16.17
C ARG A 315 -0.48 6.11 -16.47
N SER A 316 -1.70 6.29 -16.94
CA SER A 316 -2.23 7.60 -17.34
C SER A 316 -3.69 7.74 -16.94
N PHE A 317 -4.11 8.98 -16.80
CA PHE A 317 -5.50 9.37 -16.66
C PHE A 317 -5.69 10.72 -17.36
N HIS A 318 -6.94 11.08 -17.65
CA HIS A 318 -7.28 12.34 -18.31
C HIS A 318 -7.69 13.38 -17.28
N LEU A 319 -7.37 14.64 -17.55
CA LEU A 319 -7.80 15.80 -16.79
C LEU A 319 -8.57 16.75 -17.71
N SER A 320 -9.70 17.27 -17.23
CA SER A 320 -10.38 18.39 -17.88
C SER A 320 -9.64 19.71 -17.56
N ALA A 321 -9.95 20.76 -18.35
CA ALA A 321 -9.37 22.08 -18.11
C ALA A 321 -9.75 22.63 -16.72
N ASN A 322 -11.01 22.42 -16.30
CA ASN A 322 -11.49 22.87 -15.00
C ASN A 322 -10.79 22.13 -13.85
N GLU A 323 -10.68 20.80 -13.92
CA GLU A 323 -9.94 20.02 -12.92
C GLU A 323 -8.47 20.42 -12.82
N LEU A 324 -7.84 20.71 -13.97
CA LEU A 324 -6.46 21.18 -13.99
C LEU A 324 -6.33 22.55 -13.33
N GLU A 325 -7.24 23.48 -13.64
CA GLU A 325 -7.29 24.80 -13.01
C GLU A 325 -7.47 24.69 -11.49
N LYS A 326 -8.50 23.96 -11.04
CA LYS A 326 -8.80 23.80 -9.60
C LYS A 326 -7.70 23.05 -8.85
N SER A 327 -7.16 21.97 -9.41
CA SER A 327 -6.08 21.20 -8.77
C SER A 327 -4.74 21.93 -8.71
N THR A 328 -4.59 23.06 -9.41
CA THR A 328 -3.38 23.90 -9.38
C THR A 328 -3.62 25.28 -8.79
N SER A 329 -4.87 25.61 -8.41
CA SER A 329 -5.19 26.92 -7.86
C SER A 329 -4.57 27.09 -6.47
N PRO A 330 -4.05 28.27 -6.12
CA PRO A 330 -3.51 28.53 -4.78
C PRO A 330 -4.51 28.27 -3.65
N GLU A 331 -5.81 28.37 -3.94
CA GLU A 331 -6.89 28.21 -2.96
C GLU A 331 -7.14 26.75 -2.60
N LEU A 332 -7.03 25.83 -3.56
CA LEU A 332 -7.44 24.44 -3.37
C LEU A 332 -6.28 23.45 -3.38
N LYS A 333 -5.14 23.78 -4.01
CA LYS A 333 -4.05 22.83 -4.28
C LYS A 333 -3.56 22.05 -3.06
N ASP A 334 -3.56 22.68 -1.88
CA ASP A 334 -3.04 22.09 -0.64
C ASP A 334 -3.99 21.02 -0.06
N ASN A 335 -5.24 21.00 -0.53
CA ASN A 335 -6.31 20.11 -0.09
C ASN A 335 -7.03 19.39 -1.25
N TYR A 336 -6.47 19.47 -2.46
CA TYR A 336 -7.02 18.83 -3.64
C TYR A 336 -6.37 17.47 -3.86
N TYR A 337 -7.17 16.42 -3.99
CA TYR A 337 -6.71 15.05 -4.11
C TYR A 337 -7.22 14.38 -5.38
N PHE A 338 -6.32 13.67 -6.06
CA PHE A 338 -6.68 12.72 -7.09
C PHE A 338 -6.87 11.33 -6.49
N TYR A 339 -8.07 10.77 -6.66
CA TYR A 339 -8.40 9.41 -6.26
C TYR A 339 -8.26 8.52 -7.49
N LEU A 340 -7.08 7.89 -7.60
CA LEU A 340 -6.71 7.09 -8.77
C LEU A 340 -7.22 5.65 -8.60
N VAL A 341 -8.26 5.31 -9.36
CA VAL A 341 -8.92 4.00 -9.31
C VAL A 341 -8.32 3.08 -10.37
N SER A 342 -7.71 1.98 -9.94
CA SER A 342 -7.31 0.89 -10.83
C SER A 342 -8.45 -0.10 -11.00
N VAL A 343 -8.70 -0.48 -12.24
CA VAL A 343 -9.78 -1.38 -12.64
C VAL A 343 -9.19 -2.65 -13.28
N GLU A 344 -9.82 -3.79 -13.04
CA GLU A 344 -9.50 -5.05 -13.71
C GLU A 344 -10.65 -5.46 -14.64
N SER A 345 -10.29 -5.90 -15.85
CA SER A 345 -11.26 -6.42 -16.82
C SER A 345 -11.59 -7.87 -16.47
N GLY A 346 -12.85 -8.16 -16.14
CA GLY A 346 -13.38 -9.51 -16.06
C GLY A 346 -13.49 -10.14 -17.45
N SER A 347 -13.60 -11.47 -17.53
CA SER A 347 -13.66 -12.20 -18.80
C SER A 347 -14.92 -11.94 -19.62
N GLU A 348 -15.98 -11.36 -19.04
CA GLU A 348 -17.24 -11.02 -19.75
C GLU A 348 -18.08 -9.89 -19.10
N ASP A 349 -17.60 -9.23 -18.04
CA ASP A 349 -18.34 -8.20 -17.26
C ASP A 349 -17.73 -6.79 -17.34
N LEU A 350 -18.53 -5.78 -16.95
CA LEU A 350 -18.06 -4.40 -16.73
C LEU A 350 -16.82 -4.39 -15.81
N PRO A 351 -15.78 -3.59 -16.11
CA PRO A 351 -14.56 -3.57 -15.32
C PRO A 351 -14.83 -3.22 -13.85
N THR A 352 -14.18 -3.95 -12.94
CA THR A 352 -14.39 -3.78 -11.49
C THR A 352 -13.24 -2.99 -10.87
N PRO A 353 -13.52 -1.94 -10.05
CA PRO A 353 -12.51 -1.28 -9.24
C PRO A 353 -11.86 -2.26 -8.26
N VAL A 354 -10.54 -2.37 -8.31
CA VAL A 354 -9.79 -3.26 -7.41
C VAL A 354 -8.90 -2.52 -6.42
N ARG A 355 -8.65 -1.23 -6.67
CA ARG A 355 -7.71 -0.43 -5.89
C ARG A 355 -7.98 1.06 -6.07
N LEU A 356 -7.92 1.81 -4.98
CA LEU A 356 -7.84 3.26 -4.97
C LEU A 356 -6.53 3.68 -4.30
N ASP A 357 -5.82 4.61 -4.94
CA ASP A 357 -4.73 5.34 -4.31
C ASP A 357 -5.06 6.84 -4.33
N ALA A 358 -5.03 7.48 -3.17
CA ALA A 358 -5.24 8.92 -3.02
C ALA A 358 -3.89 9.64 -3.03
N PHE A 359 -3.76 10.67 -3.86
CA PHE A 359 -2.56 11.51 -3.95
C PHE A 359 -2.94 12.98 -3.87
N LEU A 360 -2.11 13.79 -3.23
CA LEU A 360 -2.28 15.24 -3.30
C LEU A 360 -1.99 15.70 -4.74
N ALA A 361 -2.75 16.70 -5.23
CA ALA A 361 -2.63 17.18 -6.59
C ALA A 361 -1.19 17.60 -6.93
N GLU A 362 -0.54 18.32 -6.01
CA GLU A 362 0.85 18.78 -6.16
C GLU A 362 1.81 17.61 -6.41
N GLU A 363 1.72 16.54 -5.63
CA GLU A 363 2.57 15.33 -5.80
C GLU A 363 2.41 14.72 -7.21
N VAL A 364 1.18 14.68 -7.72
CA VAL A 364 0.89 14.14 -9.05
C VAL A 364 1.42 15.07 -10.14
N HIS A 365 1.27 16.38 -9.96
CA HIS A 365 1.73 17.38 -10.93
C HIS A 365 3.26 17.41 -11.05
N GLU A 366 3.99 17.29 -9.94
CA GLU A 366 5.45 17.25 -9.92
C GLU A 366 6.02 15.96 -10.52
N ALA A 367 5.36 14.83 -10.28
CA ALA A 367 5.84 13.51 -10.71
C ALA A 367 5.41 13.11 -12.13
N SER A 368 4.60 13.93 -12.82
CA SER A 368 3.99 13.56 -14.10
C SER A 368 4.37 14.48 -15.27
N ILE A 369 4.19 13.96 -16.49
CA ILE A 369 4.33 14.75 -17.72
C ILE A 369 2.93 14.96 -18.29
N LYS A 370 2.48 16.22 -18.31
CA LYS A 370 1.21 16.60 -18.93
C LYS A 370 1.38 16.71 -20.44
N LYS A 371 0.41 16.18 -21.18
CA LYS A 371 0.31 16.33 -22.64
C LYS A 371 -1.10 16.78 -22.99
N PRO A 372 -1.27 17.76 -23.88
CA PRO A 372 -2.60 18.11 -24.38
C PRO A 372 -3.24 16.91 -25.09
N THR A 373 -4.48 16.60 -24.74
CA THR A 373 -5.25 15.50 -25.34
C THR A 373 -6.43 15.96 -26.18
N SER A 374 -6.96 17.15 -25.90
CA SER A 374 -8.07 17.77 -26.64
C SER A 374 -8.05 19.29 -26.44
N TYR A 375 -8.59 20.01 -27.41
CA TYR A 375 -8.79 21.46 -27.37
C TYR A 375 -10.24 21.76 -27.76
N VAL A 376 -10.86 22.71 -27.05
CA VAL A 376 -12.16 23.27 -27.43
C VAL A 376 -11.89 24.69 -27.89
N VAL A 377 -12.29 25.01 -29.11
CA VAL A 377 -12.23 26.37 -29.67
C VAL A 377 -13.65 26.88 -29.75
N SER A 378 -13.92 28.00 -29.08
CA SER A 378 -15.23 28.66 -29.07
C SER A 378 -15.06 30.07 -29.61
N MET A 379 -16.02 30.50 -30.42
CA MET A 379 -16.13 31.85 -30.95
C MET A 379 -17.57 32.32 -30.75
N GLU A 380 -17.74 33.55 -30.30
CA GLU A 380 -19.04 34.20 -30.36
C GLU A 380 -19.35 34.47 -31.83
N TYR A 381 -20.54 34.05 -32.26
CA TYR A 381 -21.07 34.32 -33.59
C TYR A 381 -22.28 35.23 -33.39
N GLU A 382 -22.19 36.45 -33.91
CA GLU A 382 -23.30 37.42 -33.89
C GLU A 382 -24.49 36.96 -34.74
#